data_AF-A0A7C1YFI6-F1
#
_entry.id   AF-A0A7C1YFI6-F1
#
_cell.length_a   1.000
_cell.length_b   1.000
_cell.length_c   1.000
_cell.angle_alpha   90.00
_cell.angle_beta   90.00
_cell.angle_gamma   90.00
#
_symmetry.space_group_name_H-M   'P 1'
#
loop_
_entity.id
_entity.type
_entity.pdbx_description
1 polymer ?
#
loop_
_entity_poly.entity_id
_entity_poly.type
_entity_poly.pdbx_seq_one_letter_code
_entity_poly.pdbx_strand_id
1 'polypeptide(L)' 'MLTEDKDFGQLIFSSAVSSPGVVFIRFPGNARRVMADTVVEFVSKNPDKIEGRFVVVQPGRIRISEH' A
#
# COMPACT_ATOMS: atom_id res chain seq x y z
N MET A 1 7.23 -0.36 3.61
CA MET A 1 7.62 -1.33 2.55
C MET A 1 6.62 -1.26 1.39
N LEU A 2 7.04 -1.36 0.12
CA LEU A 2 6.16 -1.35 -1.06
C LEU A 2 6.21 -2.72 -1.76
N THR A 3 5.07 -3.27 -2.18
CA THR A 3 5.03 -4.54 -2.94
C THR A 3 3.84 -4.62 -3.90
N GLU A 4 4.03 -5.26 -5.06
CA GLU A 4 2.97 -5.69 -6.00
C GLU A 4 2.55 -7.16 -5.75
N ASP A 5 3.22 -7.86 -4.83
CA ASP A 5 2.92 -9.24 -4.45
C ASP A 5 1.80 -9.31 -3.39
N LYS A 6 0.69 -9.96 -3.76
CA LYS A 6 -0.52 -10.06 -2.94
C LYS A 6 -0.31 -10.91 -1.69
N ASP A 7 0.45 -11.99 -1.81
CA ASP A 7 0.58 -12.99 -0.75
C ASP A 7 1.61 -12.52 0.30
N PHE A 8 2.54 -11.66 -0.13
CA PHE A 8 3.50 -11.00 0.76
C PHE A 8 2.82 -10.05 1.76
N GLY A 9 1.77 -9.34 1.35
CA GLY A 9 1.03 -8.43 2.22
C GLY A 9 0.33 -9.13 3.38
N GLN A 10 -0.22 -10.32 3.13
CA GLN A 10 -0.82 -11.16 4.17
C GLN A 10 0.22 -11.69 5.15
N LEU A 11 1.39 -12.14 4.66
CA LEU A 11 2.47 -12.70 5.50
C LEU A 11 3.01 -11.68 6.52
N ILE A 12 3.23 -10.42 6.10
CA ILE A 12 3.74 -9.35 6.97
C ILE A 12 2.67 -8.89 7.96
N PHE A 13 1.39 -8.83 7.55
CA PHE A 13 0.30 -8.46 8.44
C PHE A 13 0.00 -9.55 9.49
N SER A 14 0.00 -10.84 9.10
CA SER A 14 -0.31 -11.95 10.00
C SER A 14 0.81 -12.27 10.99
N SER A 15 2.04 -11.82 10.74
CA SER A 15 3.20 -12.17 11.56
C SER A 15 3.40 -11.30 12.80
N ALA A 16 2.55 -10.28 13.03
CA ALA A 16 2.60 -9.40 14.21
C ALA A 16 3.98 -8.79 14.51
N VAL A 17 4.85 -8.74 13.51
CA VAL A 17 6.13 -8.03 13.59
C VAL A 17 5.82 -6.55 13.56
N SER A 18 6.50 -5.73 14.37
CA SER A 18 6.39 -4.28 14.30
C SER A 18 6.84 -3.80 12.92
N SER A 19 5.88 -3.70 12.01
CA SER A 19 6.11 -3.26 10.65
C SER A 19 5.93 -1.74 10.62
N PRO A 20 6.82 -0.99 9.97
CA PRO A 20 6.63 0.44 9.75
C PRO A 20 5.44 0.76 8.84
N GLY A 21 4.72 -0.25 8.32
CA GLY A 21 3.58 -0.11 7.41
C GLY A 21 3.87 -0.75 6.04
N VAL A 22 2.83 -1.31 5.43
CA VAL A 22 2.92 -2.01 4.13
C VAL A 22 1.98 -1.35 3.13
N VAL A 23 2.53 -0.98 1.98
CA VAL A 23 1.77 -0.45 0.84
C VAL A 23 1.74 -1.50 -0.26
N PHE A 24 0.55 -2.03 -0.52
CA PHE A 24 0.28 -3.01 -1.55
C PHE A 24 -0.32 -2.33 -2.79
N ILE A 25 0.36 -2.48 -3.94
CA ILE A 25 0.03 -1.76 -5.18
C ILE A 25 -0.69 -2.70 -6.15
N ARG A 26 -1.89 -2.31 -6.60
CA ARG A 26 -2.69 -3.09 -7.57
C ARG A 26 -3.09 -2.20 -8.75
N PHE A 27 -2.24 -2.16 -9.77
CA PHE A 27 -2.50 -1.43 -11.01
C PHE A 27 -2.54 -2.42 -12.19
N PRO A 28 -3.63 -2.44 -12.99
CA PRO A 28 -3.63 -3.16 -14.26
C PRO A 28 -2.64 -2.50 -15.23
N GLY A 29 -2.17 -3.26 -16.24
CA GLY A 29 -1.13 -2.79 -17.17
C GLY A 29 -1.47 -1.47 -17.86
N ASN A 30 -2.74 -1.23 -18.18
CA ASN A 30 -3.21 0.02 -18.80
C ASN A 30 -3.18 1.24 -17.85
N ALA A 31 -3.10 1.03 -16.54
CA ALA A 31 -3.02 2.10 -15.54
C ALA A 31 -1.60 2.29 -14.97
N ARG A 32 -0.61 1.48 -15.40
CA ARG A 32 0.75 1.51 -14.84
C ARG A 32 1.43 2.88 -14.97
N ARG A 33 1.06 3.65 -15.99
CA ARG A 33 1.57 5.01 -16.23
C ARG A 33 1.26 6.00 -15.10
N VAL A 34 0.12 5.84 -14.41
CA VAL A 34 -0.29 6.73 -13.30
C VAL A 34 0.06 6.17 -11.93
N MET A 35 0.59 4.95 -11.87
CA MET A 35 0.89 4.23 -10.63
C MET A 35 1.91 4.98 -9.77
N ALA A 36 3.04 5.37 -10.37
CA ALA A 36 4.12 6.03 -9.66
C ALA A 36 3.64 7.35 -9.01
N ASP A 37 2.97 8.20 -9.80
CA ASP A 37 2.44 9.48 -9.32
C ASP A 37 1.42 9.29 -8.20
N THR A 38 0.50 8.32 -8.36
CA THR A 38 -0.52 8.03 -7.34
C THR A 38 0.10 7.56 -6.02
N VAL A 39 1.11 6.69 -6.09
CA VAL A 39 1.79 6.15 -4.90
C VAL A 39 2.62 7.23 -4.21
N VAL A 40 3.40 8.01 -4.97
CA VAL A 40 4.20 9.10 -4.42
C VAL A 40 3.31 10.14 -3.76
N GLU A 41 2.25 10.58 -4.44
CA GLU A 41 1.30 11.55 -3.90
C GLU A 41 0.66 11.05 -2.60
N PHE A 42 0.23 9.78 -2.57
CA PHE A 42 -0.38 9.21 -1.37
C PHE A 42 0.59 9.16 -0.19
N VAL A 43 1.80 8.66 -0.40
CA VAL A 43 2.83 8.52 0.64
C VAL A 43 3.26 9.88 1.18
N SER A 44 3.49 10.85 0.30
CA SER A 44 3.88 12.20 0.72
C SER A 44 2.79 12.94 1.49
N LYS A 45 1.51 12.71 1.17
CA LYS A 45 0.38 13.41 1.82
C LYS A 45 -0.15 12.73 3.08
N ASN A 46 0.15 11.45 3.29
CA ASN A 46 -0.48 10.67 4.37
C ASN A 46 0.52 9.76 5.15
N PRO A 47 1.68 10.27 5.61
CA PRO A 47 2.65 9.45 6.35
C PRO A 47 2.02 8.78 7.58
N ASP A 48 1.25 9.54 8.37
CA ASP A 48 0.60 9.06 9.60
C ASP A 48 -0.49 8.01 9.34
N LYS A 49 -0.99 7.90 8.11
CA LYS A 49 -1.98 6.88 7.75
C LYS A 49 -1.36 5.57 7.28
N ILE A 50 -0.04 5.54 7.10
CA ILE A 50 0.71 4.37 6.65
C ILE A 50 1.36 3.66 7.83
N GLU A 51 1.80 4.42 8.83
CA GLU A 51 2.49 3.87 10.00
C GLU A 51 1.64 2.78 10.66
N GLY A 52 2.23 1.58 10.80
CA GLY A 52 1.58 0.43 11.42
C GLY A 52 0.39 -0.15 10.65
N ARG A 53 0.08 0.32 9.44
CA ARG A 53 -1.12 -0.06 8.69
C ARG A 53 -0.81 -0.80 7.40
N PHE A 54 -1.80 -1.57 6.94
CA PHE A 54 -1.83 -2.17 5.62
C PHE A 54 -2.65 -1.30 4.67
N VAL A 55 -2.00 -0.76 3.65
CA VAL A 55 -2.61 0.11 2.66
C VAL A 55 -2.65 -0.58 1.30
N VAL A 56 -3.80 -0.60 0.64
CA VAL A 56 -3.95 -1.04 -0.74
C VAL A 56 -4.18 0.16 -1.64
N VAL A 57 -3.30 0.38 -2.62
CA VAL A 57 -3.41 1.46 -3.61
C VAL A 57 -3.83 0.86 -4.96
N GLN A 58 -4.93 1.37 -5.51
CA GLN A 58 -5.48 0.95 -6.80
C GLN A 58 -5.89 2.19 -7.60
N PRO A 59 -6.07 2.10 -8.93
CA PRO A 59 -6.60 3.20 -9.72
C PRO A 59 -7.92 3.73 -9.13
N GLY A 60 -7.95 5.01 -8.77
CA GLY A 60 -9.12 5.69 -8.23
C GLY A 60 -9.57 5.26 -6.83
N ARG A 61 -8.84 4.36 -6.15
CA ARG A 61 -9.22 3.86 -4.82
C ARG A 61 -8.01 3.51 -3.96
N ILE A 62 -8.02 4.02 -2.73
CA ILE A 62 -7.07 3.64 -1.68
C ILE A 62 -7.86 3.05 -0.51
N ARG A 63 -7.44 1.87 -0.03
CA ARG A 63 -8.01 1.23 1.17
C ARG A 63 -6.94 1.18 2.25
N ILE A 64 -7.34 1.48 3.48
CA ILE A 64 -6.48 1.43 4.66
C ILE A 64 -7.15 0.47 5.64
N SER A 65 -6.42 -0.50 6.18
CA SER A 65 -6.94 -1.37 7.24
C SER A 65 -7.13 -0.59 8.54
N GLU A 66 -8.24 -0.83 9.24
CA GLU A 66 -8.36 -0.43 10.65
C GLU A 66 -7.57 -1.40 11.54
N HIS A 67 -7.16 -0.92 12.71
CA HIS A 67 -6.44 -1.72 13.71
C HIS A 67 -7.33 -2.75 14.38
#